data_AF-A0A7X9PKI7-F1
#
_entry.id   AF-A0A7X9PKI7-F1
#
_cell.length_a   1.000
_cell.length_b   1.000
_cell.length_c   1.000
_cell.angle_alpha   90.00
_cell.angle_beta   90.00
_cell.angle_gamma   90.00
#
_symmetry.space_group_name_H-M   'P 1'
#
loop_
_entity.id
_entity.type
_entity.pdbx_description
1 polymer ?
#
loop_
_entity_poly.entity_id
_entity_poly.type
_entity_poly.pdbx_seq_one_letter_code
_entity_poly.pdbx_strand_id
1 'polypeptide(L)'
;MERTYIYINADCAVKKVACAILFLIMAKAEKRVKTHLSEFRNELNKQMLGLATGSLGLVAALAWNEFVKELINKYLQPLIGGSSGIFSLLIYAVIVTFLAVFVTYSLTKILKKR
;
A
#
# COMPACT_ATOMS: atom_id res chain seq x y z
N MET A 1 -9.86 -15.69 71.39
CA MET A 1 -10.70 -15.01 70.38
C MET A 1 -9.89 -14.21 69.34
N GLU A 2 -8.60 -13.90 69.56
CA GLU A 2 -7.80 -13.13 68.58
C GLU A 2 -7.36 -13.91 67.33
N ARG A 3 -7.16 -15.24 67.44
CA ARG A 3 -6.69 -16.03 66.29
C ARG A 3 -7.67 -16.06 65.12
N THR A 4 -8.98 -15.96 65.33
CA THR A 4 -9.99 -16.04 64.26
C THR A 4 -10.09 -14.77 63.41
N TYR A 5 -9.75 -13.59 63.95
CA TYR A 5 -9.81 -12.31 63.22
C TYR A 5 -8.70 -12.16 62.16
N ILE A 6 -7.53 -12.74 62.43
CA ILE A 6 -6.37 -12.68 61.54
C ILE A 6 -6.61 -13.52 60.26
N TYR A 7 -7.27 -14.67 60.36
CA TYR A 7 -7.58 -15.51 59.19
C TYR A 7 -8.66 -14.92 58.28
N ILE A 8 -9.66 -14.23 58.83
CA ILE A 8 -10.71 -13.56 58.03
C ILE A 8 -10.14 -12.37 57.22
N ASN A 9 -9.23 -11.60 57.81
CA ASN A 9 -8.60 -10.47 57.12
C ASN A 9 -7.60 -10.94 56.04
N ALA A 10 -6.90 -12.05 56.29
CA ALA A 10 -6.03 -12.70 55.32
C ALA A 10 -6.80 -13.25 54.11
N ASP A 11 -7.96 -13.90 54.33
CA ASP A 11 -8.80 -14.42 53.23
C ASP A 11 -9.39 -13.29 52.37
N CYS A 12 -9.83 -12.20 53.01
CA CYS A 12 -10.31 -11.00 52.30
C CYS A 12 -9.20 -10.33 51.47
N ALA A 13 -7.96 -10.29 51.98
CA ALA A 13 -6.80 -9.76 51.25
C ALA A 13 -6.44 -10.64 50.05
N VAL A 14 -6.41 -11.97 50.21
CA VAL A 14 -6.15 -12.93 49.11
C VAL A 14 -7.21 -12.80 48.01
N LYS A 15 -8.49 -12.64 48.38
CA LYS A 15 -9.59 -12.47 47.42
C LYS A 15 -9.53 -11.14 46.67
N LYS A 16 -9.11 -10.05 47.32
CA LYS A 16 -8.87 -8.75 46.68
C LYS A 16 -7.71 -8.80 45.69
N VAL A 17 -6.61 -9.44 46.06
CA VAL A 17 -5.43 -9.60 45.21
C VAL A 17 -5.77 -10.48 43.99
N ALA A 18 -6.47 -11.59 44.18
CA ALA A 18 -6.93 -12.45 43.09
C ALA A 18 -7.86 -11.71 42.11
N CYS A 19 -8.81 -10.92 42.62
CA CYS A 19 -9.72 -10.11 41.80
C CYS A 19 -8.97 -9.04 40.99
N ALA A 20 -8.01 -8.35 41.60
CA ALA A 20 -7.18 -7.36 40.91
C ALA A 20 -6.30 -8.00 39.81
N ILE A 21 -5.71 -9.16 40.09
CA ILE A 21 -4.93 -9.93 39.11
C ILE A 21 -5.84 -10.35 37.94
N LEU A 22 -7.03 -10.87 38.22
CA LEU A 22 -8.00 -11.26 37.18
C LEU A 22 -8.37 -10.06 36.29
N PHE A 23 -8.63 -8.90 36.90
CA PHE A 23 -8.99 -7.68 36.18
C PHE A 23 -7.85 -7.17 35.28
N LEU A 24 -6.60 -7.23 35.78
CA LEU A 24 -5.41 -6.87 35.00
C LEU A 24 -5.17 -7.82 33.83
N ILE A 25 -5.42 -9.11 34.00
CA ILE A 25 -5.31 -10.10 32.92
C ILE A 25 -6.34 -9.79 31.81
N MET A 26 -7.59 -9.53 32.17
CA MET A 26 -8.66 -9.24 31.22
C MET A 26 -8.43 -7.91 30.48
N ALA A 27 -8.02 -6.86 31.19
CA ALA A 27 -7.69 -5.56 30.59
C ALA A 27 -6.49 -5.65 29.61
N LYS A 28 -5.52 -6.52 29.89
CA LYS A 28 -4.37 -6.74 29.01
C LYS A 28 -4.76 -7.49 27.74
N ALA A 29 -5.69 -8.44 27.82
CA ALA A 29 -6.20 -9.19 26.68
C ALA A 29 -6.90 -8.26 25.66
N GLU A 30 -7.75 -7.35 26.13
CA GLU A 30 -8.52 -6.44 25.25
C GLU A 30 -7.61 -5.46 24.49
N LYS A 31 -6.56 -4.94 25.14
CA LYS A 31 -5.57 -4.05 24.50
C LYS A 31 -4.73 -4.77 23.45
N ARG A 32 -4.36 -6.04 23.69
CA ARG A 32 -3.59 -6.86 22.73
C ARG A 32 -4.39 -7.07 21.46
N VAL A 33 -5.67 -7.41 21.58
CA VAL A 33 -6.57 -7.60 20.44
C VAL A 33 -6.69 -6.32 19.59
N LYS A 34 -6.93 -5.15 20.20
CA LYS A 34 -7.01 -3.87 19.47
C LYS A 34 -5.74 -3.51 18.72
N THR A 35 -4.57 -3.80 19.30
CA THR A 35 -3.27 -3.54 18.67
C THR A 35 -3.09 -4.42 17.42
N HIS A 36 -3.36 -5.73 17.53
CA HIS A 36 -3.27 -6.66 16.39
C HIS A 36 -4.26 -6.33 15.25
N LEU A 37 -5.48 -5.89 15.57
CA LEU A 37 -6.45 -5.42 14.57
C LEU A 37 -5.93 -4.21 13.78
N SER A 38 -5.27 -3.27 14.47
CA SER A 38 -4.73 -2.07 13.83
C SER A 38 -3.52 -2.37 12.93
N GLU A 39 -2.64 -3.28 13.36
CA GLU A 39 -1.51 -3.76 12.56
C GLU A 39 -2.00 -4.52 11.32
N PHE A 40 -2.96 -5.43 11.48
CA PHE A 40 -3.57 -6.15 10.36
C PHE A 40 -4.24 -5.20 9.36
N ARG A 41 -5.00 -4.20 9.83
CA ARG A 41 -5.63 -3.20 8.96
C ARG A 41 -4.62 -2.41 8.15
N ASN A 42 -3.48 -2.05 8.75
CA ASN A 42 -2.42 -1.33 8.05
C ASN A 42 -1.78 -2.19 6.94
N GLU A 43 -1.55 -3.48 7.20
CA GLU A 43 -1.03 -4.41 6.20
C GLU A 43 -2.05 -4.66 5.07
N LEU A 44 -3.33 -4.81 5.39
CA LEU A 44 -4.40 -4.92 4.39
C LEU A 44 -4.45 -3.69 3.48
N ASN A 45 -4.38 -2.49 4.06
CA ASN A 45 -4.38 -1.26 3.27
C ASN A 45 -3.20 -1.21 2.29
N LYS A 46 -2.00 -1.60 2.72
CA LYS A 46 -0.82 -1.67 1.83
C LYS A 46 -1.04 -2.66 0.69
N GLN A 47 -1.58 -3.84 0.98
CA GLN A 47 -1.86 -4.86 -0.05
C GLN A 47 -2.94 -4.41 -1.03
N MET A 48 -4.03 -3.82 -0.53
CA MET A 48 -5.11 -3.27 -1.37
C MET A 48 -4.59 -2.17 -2.30
N LEU A 49 -3.73 -1.28 -1.79
CA LEU A 49 -3.09 -0.25 -2.61
C LEU A 49 -2.18 -0.86 -3.68
N GLY A 50 -1.39 -1.89 -3.33
CA GLY A 50 -0.56 -2.60 -4.29
C GLY A 50 -1.38 -3.24 -5.42
N LEU A 51 -2.46 -3.94 -5.06
CA LEU A 51 -3.36 -4.59 -6.02
C LEU A 51 -4.06 -3.57 -6.93
N ALA A 52 -4.58 -2.47 -6.36
CA ALA A 52 -5.23 -1.41 -7.10
C ALA A 52 -4.25 -0.68 -8.04
N THR A 53 -3.04 -0.37 -7.57
CA THR A 53 -2.04 0.32 -8.39
C THR A 53 -1.53 -0.58 -9.51
N GLY A 54 -1.42 -1.89 -9.27
CA GLY A 54 -1.05 -2.86 -10.29
C GLY A 54 -2.08 -2.95 -11.43
N SER A 55 -3.37 -3.06 -11.10
CA SER A 55 -4.44 -3.13 -12.11
C SER A 55 -4.60 -1.81 -12.87
N LEU A 56 -4.54 -0.67 -12.17
CA LEU A 56 -4.57 0.66 -12.79
C LEU A 56 -3.34 0.91 -13.67
N GLY A 57 -2.15 0.43 -13.27
CA GLY A 57 -0.94 0.52 -14.07
C GLY A 57 -1.05 -0.23 -15.40
N LEU A 58 -1.69 -1.41 -15.40
CA LEU A 58 -1.93 -2.17 -16.63
C LEU A 58 -2.89 -1.44 -17.59
N VAL A 59 -3.99 -0.89 -17.06
CA VAL A 59 -4.95 -0.11 -17.85
C VAL A 59 -4.30 1.18 -18.37
N ALA A 60 -3.51 1.87 -17.56
CA ALA A 60 -2.77 3.07 -17.96
C ALA A 60 -1.77 2.78 -19.09
N ALA A 61 -1.06 1.65 -19.03
CA ALA A 61 -0.14 1.24 -20.09
C ALA A 61 -0.88 1.00 -21.42
N LEU A 62 -2.05 0.35 -21.38
CA LEU A 62 -2.85 0.09 -22.57
C LEU A 62 -3.42 1.39 -23.17
N ALA A 63 -3.98 2.27 -22.33
CA ALA A 63 -4.53 3.55 -22.76
C ALA A 63 -3.45 4.49 -23.32
N TRP A 64 -2.26 4.50 -22.70
CA TRP A 64 -1.14 5.32 -23.16
C TRP A 64 -0.62 4.87 -24.53
N ASN A 65 -0.53 3.56 -24.79
CA ASN A 65 -0.15 3.03 -26.10
C ASN A 65 -1.08 3.56 -27.21
N GLU A 66 -2.40 3.44 -27.02
CA GLU A 66 -3.38 3.91 -28.00
C GLU A 66 -3.39 5.45 -28.12
N PHE A 67 -3.23 6.17 -27.01
CA PHE A 67 -3.12 7.64 -27.02
C PHE A 67 -1.96 8.12 -27.89
N VAL A 68 -0.76 7.56 -27.73
CA VAL A 68 0.42 7.96 -28.51
C VAL A 68 0.19 7.70 -30.01
N LYS A 69 -0.40 6.54 -30.36
CA LYS A 69 -0.73 6.22 -31.75
C LYS A 69 -1.73 7.21 -32.35
N GLU A 70 -2.83 7.50 -31.65
CA GLU A 70 -3.82 8.48 -32.12
C GLU A 70 -3.23 9.88 -32.26
N LEU A 71 -2.40 10.30 -31.31
CA LEU A 71 -1.77 11.62 -31.32
C LEU A 71 -0.85 11.76 -32.54
N ILE A 72 -0.03 10.75 -32.84
CA ILE A 72 0.82 10.72 -34.03
C ILE A 72 -0.03 10.71 -35.31
N ASN A 73 -1.08 9.88 -35.34
CA ASN A 73 -1.94 9.77 -36.52
C ASN A 73 -2.72 11.06 -36.81
N LYS A 74 -3.24 11.74 -35.78
CA LYS A 74 -4.03 12.97 -35.96
C LYS A 74 -3.18 14.22 -36.15
N TYR A 75 -2.05 14.34 -35.47
CA TYR A 75 -1.24 15.57 -35.50
C TYR A 75 0.00 15.48 -36.40
N LEU A 76 0.67 14.33 -36.48
CA LEU A 76 1.94 14.22 -37.23
C LEU A 76 1.74 13.74 -38.67
N GLN A 77 0.82 12.81 -38.95
CA GLN A 77 0.56 12.36 -40.34
C GLN A 77 0.15 13.48 -41.32
N PRO A 78 -0.75 14.44 -40.97
CA PRO A 78 -1.14 15.49 -41.91
C PRO A 78 -0.01 16.50 -42.19
N LEU A 79 0.97 16.66 -41.28
CA LEU A 79 2.11 17.55 -41.48
C LEU A 79 3.19 16.96 -42.42
N ILE A 80 3.24 15.64 -42.58
CA ILE A 80 4.38 14.95 -43.23
C ILE A 80 4.02 14.43 -44.65
N GLY A 81 2.75 14.51 -45.05
CA GLY A 81 2.33 14.25 -46.44
C GLY A 81 2.28 12.76 -46.80
N GLY A 82 1.05 12.21 -46.82
CA GLY A 82 0.53 11.27 -47.81
C GLY A 82 1.15 9.87 -48.05
N SER A 83 2.39 9.55 -47.67
CA SER A 83 3.05 8.34 -48.23
C SER A 83 3.82 7.45 -47.26
N SER A 84 3.72 7.61 -45.93
CA SER A 84 4.70 6.95 -45.06
C SER A 84 4.16 6.44 -43.74
N GLY A 85 3.43 5.33 -43.80
CA GLY A 85 3.19 4.48 -42.61
C GLY A 85 4.50 4.11 -41.90
N ILE A 86 5.61 3.97 -42.63
CA ILE A 86 6.95 3.71 -42.06
C ILE A 86 7.43 4.85 -41.15
N PHE A 87 7.28 6.12 -41.57
CA PHE A 87 7.71 7.26 -40.74
C PHE A 87 6.83 7.41 -39.49
N SER A 88 5.57 6.97 -39.55
CA SER A 88 4.68 6.89 -38.38
C SER A 88 5.20 5.89 -37.32
N LEU A 89 5.74 4.74 -37.73
CA LEU A 89 6.35 3.77 -36.80
C LEU A 89 7.68 4.28 -36.24
N LEU A 90 8.47 4.98 -37.07
CA LEU A 90 9.77 5.51 -36.68
C LEU A 90 9.64 6.59 -35.60
N ILE A 91 8.71 7.55 -35.77
CA ILE A 91 8.48 8.58 -34.76
C ILE A 91 7.85 8.02 -33.47
N TYR A 92 6.97 7.03 -33.60
CA TYR A 92 6.43 6.28 -32.47
C TYR A 92 7.55 5.65 -31.64
N ALA A 93 8.50 4.96 -32.28
CA ALA A 93 9.62 4.33 -31.60
C ALA A 93 10.49 5.36 -30.86
N VAL A 94 10.82 6.50 -31.48
CA VAL A 94 11.62 7.56 -30.85
C VAL A 94 10.94 8.13 -29.61
N ILE A 95 9.64 8.44 -29.69
CA ILE A 95 8.87 8.98 -28.56
C ILE A 95 8.83 7.98 -27.40
N VAL A 96 8.54 6.70 -27.70
CA VAL A 96 8.44 5.66 -26.68
C VAL A 96 9.79 5.39 -26.02
N THR A 97 10.90 5.39 -26.77
CA THR A 97 12.25 5.25 -26.19
C THR A 97 12.59 6.42 -25.28
N PHE A 98 12.29 7.65 -25.68
CA PHE A 98 12.56 8.83 -24.85
C PHE A 98 11.76 8.77 -23.53
N LEU A 99 10.48 8.38 -23.62
CA LEU A 99 9.63 8.20 -22.45
C LEU A 99 10.12 7.07 -21.54
N ALA A 100 10.53 5.95 -22.12
CA ALA A 100 11.08 4.82 -21.37
C ALA A 100 12.34 5.23 -20.59
N VAL A 101 13.29 5.93 -21.23
CA VAL A 101 14.49 6.45 -20.56
C VAL A 101 14.13 7.43 -19.45
N PHE A 102 13.15 8.32 -19.68
CA PHE A 102 12.69 9.28 -18.67
C PHE A 102 12.09 8.59 -17.43
N VAL A 103 11.23 7.59 -17.64
CA VAL A 103 10.62 6.81 -16.56
C VAL A 103 11.67 5.99 -15.81
N THR A 104 12.55 5.28 -16.52
CA THR A 104 13.63 4.49 -15.91
C THR A 104 14.57 5.38 -15.10
N TYR A 105 14.98 6.53 -15.64
CA TYR A 105 15.84 7.48 -14.94
C TYR A 105 15.18 8.02 -13.66
N SER A 106 13.89 8.38 -13.74
CA SER A 106 13.11 8.84 -12.60
C SER A 106 13.05 7.78 -11.50
N LEU A 107 12.86 6.51 -11.88
CA LEU A 107 12.83 5.38 -10.94
C LEU A 107 14.19 5.14 -10.28
N THR A 108 15.28 5.15 -11.05
CA THR A 108 16.65 5.02 -10.51
C THR A 108 16.98 6.12 -9.49
N LYS A 109 16.54 7.37 -9.74
CA LYS A 109 16.76 8.49 -8.81
C LYS A 109 16.00 8.32 -7.49
N ILE A 110 14.77 7.81 -7.53
CA ILE A 110 13.97 7.54 -6.33
C ILE A 110 14.59 6.40 -5.51
N LEU A 111 15.06 5.34 -6.17
CA LEU A 111 15.68 4.19 -5.51
C LEU A 111 17.04 4.53 -4.88
N LYS A 112 17.84 5.39 -5.51
CA LYS A 112 19.13 5.86 -4.96
C LYS A 112 18.98 6.75 -3.71
N LYS A 113 17.79 7.29 -3.46
CA LYS A 113 17.51 8.18 -2.32
C LYS A 113 17.10 7.41 -1.05
N ARG A 114 16.99 6.08 -1.10
CA ARG A 114 16.83 5.23 0.09
C ARG A 114 18.15 4.60 0.50
#